data_AF-A0A9P0DAU6-F1
#
_entry.id   AF-A0A9P0DAU6-F1
#
_cell.length_a   1.000
_cell.length_b   1.000
_cell.length_c   1.000
_cell.angle_alpha   90.00
_cell.angle_beta   90.00
_cell.angle_gamma   90.00
#
_symmetry.space_group_name_H-M   'P 1'
#
loop_
_entity.id
_entity.type
_entity.pdbx_description
1 polymer ?
#
loop_
_entity_poly.entity_id
_entity_poly.type
_entity_poly.pdbx_seq_one_letter_code
_entity_poly.pdbx_strand_id
1 'polypeptide(L)'
;MEKHENSDILSWIEQSVEHEHFVKQEIVLTGTTGKTEGYSGDIVFAKVIGVDTVGNNREVDLAIKIATQNKILREQLSNLMEECYQREIYVYEKIFPAFEKFQEERKIIDRFNAVPKCYRTFLSEVIVLENLRTQGYKLHNKGIPMNLQHIELVLSNYAKLHALSFAFRDQKAEEYNILTSSYYRHSIQMIEQISEIFKNAKSNVVKHLNEVSRMDLAEKYKEVLENNSILDILKDEVEHVVITHGDCHNNNFIFQYEEDDERNPTKVAILDWQISIQHSPVMDVSYFLYAVAGENLYKLPDLLKFYHSRLTNHAKEMGTDLRTIYPFTSLIEDWRKYSFYGFAFITAFLEISFVTEEETPNLDDIKDFTQMFCDRKIENRDEYLKRLIEIVDQYCNHQI
;
A
#
# COMPACT_ATOMS: atom_id res chain seq x y z
N MET A 1 27.98 -6.53 16.12
CA MET A 1 27.07 -6.98 15.06
C MET A 1 27.14 -6.08 13.84
N GLU A 2 27.25 -4.75 13.99
CA GLU A 2 27.26 -3.77 12.88
C GLU A 2 28.28 -3.98 11.72
N LYS A 3 29.46 -4.56 11.95
CA LYS A 3 30.47 -4.70 10.87
C LYS A 3 30.12 -5.77 9.83
N HIS A 4 29.41 -6.83 10.20
CA HIS A 4 29.04 -7.89 9.26
C HIS A 4 27.81 -7.50 8.42
N GLU A 5 26.80 -6.90 9.06
CA GLU A 5 25.59 -6.41 8.36
C GLU A 5 25.93 -5.34 7.30
N ASN A 6 26.84 -4.42 7.60
CA ASN A 6 27.31 -3.45 6.60
C ASN A 6 28.05 -4.10 5.43
N SER A 7 28.73 -5.24 5.63
CA SER A 7 29.42 -5.95 4.55
C SER A 7 28.43 -6.58 3.57
N ASP A 8 27.35 -7.16 4.07
CA ASP A 8 26.32 -7.79 3.22
C ASP A 8 25.52 -6.73 2.47
N ILE A 9 25.15 -5.63 3.13
CA ILE A 9 24.46 -4.48 2.51
C ILE A 9 25.30 -3.90 1.36
N LEU A 10 26.61 -3.68 1.58
CA LEU A 10 27.50 -3.19 0.53
C LEU A 10 27.57 -4.16 -0.64
N SER A 11 27.67 -5.47 -0.39
CA SER A 11 27.66 -6.51 -1.43
C SER A 11 26.37 -6.51 -2.25
N TRP A 12 25.20 -6.36 -1.60
CA TRP A 12 23.92 -6.24 -2.29
C TRP A 12 23.84 -4.98 -3.15
N ILE A 13 24.34 -3.84 -2.66
CA ILE A 13 24.39 -2.59 -3.42
C ILE A 13 25.27 -2.76 -4.66
N GLU A 14 26.49 -3.28 -4.51
CA GLU A 14 27.43 -3.51 -5.62
C GLU A 14 26.79 -4.38 -6.71
N GLN A 15 26.17 -5.49 -6.32
CA GLN A 15 25.48 -6.39 -7.24
C GLN A 15 24.26 -5.73 -7.90
N SER A 16 23.56 -4.84 -7.20
CA SER A 16 22.35 -4.18 -7.74
C SER A 16 22.64 -3.17 -8.85
N VAL A 17 23.85 -2.62 -8.88
CA VAL A 17 24.25 -1.59 -9.86
C VAL A 17 25.20 -2.12 -10.94
N GLU A 18 25.41 -3.43 -11.04
CA GLU A 18 26.28 -4.05 -12.06
C GLU A 18 25.90 -3.64 -13.50
N HIS A 19 24.59 -3.48 -13.75
CA HIS A 19 24.04 -3.06 -15.05
C HIS A 19 24.28 -1.58 -15.39
N GLU A 20 24.70 -0.76 -14.43
CA GLU A 20 25.06 0.64 -14.67
C GLU A 20 26.48 0.77 -15.26
N HIS A 21 27.24 -0.33 -15.30
CA HIS A 21 28.56 -0.43 -15.94
C HIS A 21 29.59 0.60 -15.46
N PHE A 22 29.64 0.83 -14.14
CA PHE A 22 30.63 1.71 -13.54
C PHE A 22 32.05 1.12 -13.62
N VAL A 23 33.01 1.93 -14.09
CA VAL A 23 34.44 1.57 -14.17
C VAL A 23 35.10 1.62 -12.78
N LYS A 24 34.64 2.56 -11.96
CA LYS A 24 34.97 2.71 -10.54
C LYS A 24 33.73 3.23 -9.84
N GLN A 25 33.46 2.73 -8.63
CA GLN A 25 32.35 3.18 -7.82
C GLN A 25 32.76 3.45 -6.37
N GLU A 26 32.08 4.38 -5.75
CA GLU A 26 32.08 4.66 -4.32
C GLU A 26 30.65 4.48 -3.81
N ILE A 27 30.49 3.78 -2.69
CA ILE A 27 29.19 3.55 -2.05
C ILE A 27 29.19 4.30 -0.72
N VAL A 28 28.22 5.17 -0.54
CA VAL A 28 28.01 5.96 0.67
C VAL A 28 26.67 5.59 1.27
N LEU A 29 26.66 5.03 2.47
CA LEU A 29 25.43 4.86 3.25
C LEU A 29 25.02 6.23 3.78
N THR A 30 23.79 6.65 3.48
CA THR A 30 23.29 8.02 3.74
C THR A 30 22.32 8.12 4.91
N GLY A 31 21.86 6.98 5.43
CA GLY A 31 21.05 6.91 6.64
C GLY A 31 20.09 5.72 6.65
N THR A 32 19.21 5.69 7.64
CA THR A 32 18.08 4.76 7.74
C THR A 32 16.78 5.53 7.96
N THR A 33 15.63 4.92 7.72
CA THR A 33 14.34 5.51 8.11
C THR A 33 14.16 5.57 9.63
N GLY A 34 13.30 6.47 10.11
CA GLY A 34 12.94 6.60 11.53
C GLY A 34 12.03 5.46 12.01
N LYS A 35 11.82 5.37 13.33
CA LYS A 35 11.03 4.28 13.98
C LYS A 35 9.57 4.17 13.53
N THR A 36 9.02 5.20 12.86
CA THR A 36 7.61 5.20 12.39
C THR A 36 7.40 4.76 10.95
N GLU A 37 8.47 4.55 10.18
CA GLU A 37 8.39 4.34 8.74
C GLU A 37 8.52 2.88 8.31
N GLY A 38 8.49 1.91 9.24
CA GLY A 38 8.48 0.48 8.91
C GLY A 38 8.34 -0.42 10.14
N TYR A 39 7.19 -1.07 10.30
CA TYR A 39 6.99 -2.08 11.35
C TYR A 39 7.50 -3.48 10.95
N SER A 40 7.64 -3.73 9.63
CA SER A 40 8.03 -5.03 9.06
C SER A 40 9.50 -5.13 8.66
N GLY A 41 10.25 -4.02 8.63
CA GLY A 41 11.68 -4.04 8.33
C GLY A 41 12.35 -2.68 8.27
N ASP A 42 13.67 -2.70 8.15
CA ASP A 42 14.52 -1.52 8.10
C ASP A 42 14.71 -1.06 6.66
N ILE A 43 14.73 0.25 6.43
CA ILE A 43 15.12 0.85 5.16
C ILE A 43 16.45 1.55 5.34
N VAL A 44 17.46 1.11 4.59
CA VAL A 44 18.78 1.72 4.51
C VAL A 44 18.87 2.52 3.22
N PHE A 45 19.31 3.78 3.29
CA PHE A 45 19.53 4.61 2.12
C PHE A 45 21.01 4.62 1.74
N ALA A 46 21.30 4.49 0.45
CA ALA A 46 22.65 4.54 -0.08
C ALA A 46 22.74 5.39 -1.34
N LYS A 47 23.91 5.98 -1.57
CA LYS A 47 24.28 6.65 -2.81
C LYS A 47 25.47 5.92 -3.43
N VAL A 48 25.34 5.52 -4.68
CA VAL A 48 26.44 4.99 -5.49
C VAL A 48 26.92 6.08 -6.44
N ILE A 49 28.18 6.46 -6.32
CA ILE A 49 28.84 7.45 -7.19
C ILE A 49 29.80 6.68 -8.09
N GLY A 50 29.53 6.67 -9.38
CA GLY A 50 30.30 5.91 -10.35
C GLY A 50 30.72 6.72 -11.57
N VAL A 51 31.75 6.24 -12.27
CA VAL A 51 32.13 6.75 -13.60
C VAL A 51 31.69 5.73 -14.64
N ASP A 52 30.87 6.16 -15.60
CA ASP A 52 30.41 5.28 -16.68
C ASP A 52 31.54 4.93 -17.67
N THR A 53 31.25 4.03 -18.61
CA THR A 53 32.23 3.55 -19.61
C THR A 53 32.74 4.63 -20.56
N VAL A 54 32.10 5.80 -20.62
CA VAL A 54 32.51 6.95 -21.46
C VAL A 54 33.11 8.09 -20.63
N GLY A 55 33.26 7.93 -19.32
CA GLY A 55 33.95 8.85 -18.42
C GLY A 55 33.05 9.88 -17.72
N ASN A 56 31.72 9.76 -17.79
CA ASN A 56 30.82 10.67 -17.06
C ASN A 56 30.60 10.19 -15.62
N ASN A 57 30.56 11.14 -14.70
CA ASN A 57 30.09 10.87 -13.34
C ASN A 57 28.57 10.64 -13.36
N ARG A 58 28.13 9.56 -12.74
CA ARG A 58 26.72 9.22 -12.54
C ARG A 58 26.49 8.87 -11.08
N GLU A 59 25.30 9.21 -10.59
CA GLU A 59 24.86 8.90 -9.24
C GLU A 59 23.61 8.02 -9.31
N VAL A 60 23.52 7.05 -8.40
CA VAL A 60 22.35 6.20 -8.20
C VAL A 60 22.00 6.23 -6.73
N ASP A 61 20.82 6.75 -6.40
CA ASP A 61 20.30 6.76 -5.04
C ASP A 61 19.39 5.53 -4.83
N LEU A 62 19.66 4.78 -3.76
CA LEU A 62 19.04 3.50 -3.47
C LEU A 62 18.36 3.52 -2.09
N ALA A 63 17.23 2.82 -2.00
CA ALA A 63 16.54 2.48 -0.78
C ALA A 63 16.51 0.95 -0.65
N ILE A 64 17.17 0.41 0.38
CA ILE A 64 17.33 -1.02 0.62
C ILE A 64 16.37 -1.41 1.74
N LYS A 65 15.28 -2.10 1.40
CA LYS A 65 14.32 -2.65 2.37
C LYS A 65 14.80 -4.03 2.82
N ILE A 66 14.97 -4.23 4.12
CA ILE A 66 15.50 -5.44 4.74
C ILE A 66 14.51 -5.93 5.79
N ALA A 67 14.10 -7.20 5.74
CA ALA A 67 13.22 -7.78 6.75
C ALA A 67 13.81 -7.65 8.17
N THR A 68 12.97 -7.29 9.14
CA THR A 68 13.44 -7.09 10.52
C THR A 68 14.17 -8.32 11.04
N GLN A 69 15.23 -8.13 11.82
CA GLN A 69 15.92 -9.22 12.51
C GLN A 69 15.51 -9.32 13.98
N ASN A 70 14.46 -8.61 14.38
CA ASN A 70 13.93 -8.65 15.74
C ASN A 70 13.46 -10.08 16.08
N LYS A 71 14.05 -10.65 17.13
CA LYS A 71 13.83 -12.06 17.50
C LYS A 71 12.37 -12.37 17.85
N ILE A 72 11.68 -11.45 18.52
CA ILE A 72 10.30 -11.66 18.95
C ILE A 72 9.38 -11.68 17.74
N LEU A 73 9.54 -10.70 16.83
CA LEU A 73 8.79 -10.70 15.57
C LEU A 73 9.08 -11.94 14.72
N ARG A 74 10.34 -12.37 14.65
CA ARG A 74 10.72 -13.61 13.95
C ARG A 74 10.16 -14.87 14.61
N GLU A 75 10.08 -14.93 15.94
CA GLU A 75 9.51 -16.09 16.63
C GLU A 75 7.98 -16.15 16.50
N GLN A 76 7.30 -15.00 16.50
CA GLN A 76 5.84 -14.93 16.52
C GLN A 76 5.21 -14.85 15.12
N LEU A 77 5.90 -14.22 14.17
CA LEU A 77 5.37 -13.89 12.85
C LEU A 77 6.29 -14.31 11.69
N SER A 78 7.27 -15.20 11.89
CA SER A 78 8.23 -15.61 10.85
C SER A 78 7.57 -15.88 9.50
N ASN A 79 6.56 -16.75 9.48
CA ASN A 79 5.86 -17.12 8.24
C ASN A 79 5.19 -15.91 7.60
N LEU A 80 4.50 -15.07 8.39
CA LEU A 80 3.83 -13.89 7.88
C LEU A 80 4.83 -12.89 7.28
N MET A 81 5.94 -12.65 7.97
CA MET A 81 6.96 -11.70 7.50
C MET A 81 7.63 -12.19 6.22
N GLU A 82 7.99 -13.47 6.17
CA GLU A 82 8.56 -14.09 4.97
C GLU A 82 7.57 -14.00 3.78
N GLU A 83 6.30 -14.31 4.01
CA GLU A 83 5.25 -14.23 2.99
C GLU A 83 5.05 -12.80 2.45
N CYS A 84 5.06 -11.79 3.33
CA CYS A 84 4.96 -10.39 2.96
C CYS A 84 6.12 -9.94 2.06
N TYR A 85 7.36 -10.29 2.42
CA TYR A 85 8.54 -9.95 1.60
C TYR A 85 8.56 -10.72 0.28
N GLN A 86 8.22 -12.01 0.30
CA GLN A 86 8.11 -12.80 -0.92
C GLN A 86 7.02 -12.26 -1.84
N ARG A 87 5.89 -11.77 -1.30
CA ARG A 87 4.83 -11.14 -2.08
C ARG A 87 5.34 -9.88 -2.77
N GLU A 88 5.99 -8.99 -2.05
CA GLU A 88 6.52 -7.74 -2.62
C GLU A 88 7.61 -8.03 -3.67
N ILE A 89 8.54 -8.96 -3.39
CA ILE A 89 9.54 -9.44 -4.36
C ILE A 89 8.87 -9.97 -5.62
N TYR A 90 7.82 -10.79 -5.48
CA TYR A 90 7.11 -11.35 -6.62
C TYR A 90 6.42 -10.27 -7.47
N VAL A 91 5.88 -9.24 -6.82
CA VAL A 91 5.29 -8.07 -7.52
C VAL A 91 6.36 -7.39 -8.39
N TYR A 92 7.52 -7.08 -7.82
CA TYR A 92 8.60 -6.40 -8.56
C TYR A 92 9.28 -7.28 -9.62
N GLU A 93 9.45 -8.57 -9.38
CA GLU A 93 10.15 -9.47 -10.31
C GLU A 93 9.27 -10.04 -11.42
N LYS A 94 7.97 -10.21 -11.17
CA LYS A 94 7.07 -10.94 -12.07
C LYS A 94 5.91 -10.09 -12.54
N ILE A 95 5.18 -9.44 -11.63
CA ILE A 95 3.98 -8.69 -11.99
C ILE A 95 4.33 -7.45 -12.80
N PHE A 96 5.11 -6.53 -12.25
CA PHE A 96 5.44 -5.27 -12.92
C PHE A 96 6.16 -5.48 -14.25
N PRO A 97 7.13 -6.41 -14.40
CA PRO A 97 7.73 -6.67 -15.71
C PRO A 97 6.73 -7.22 -16.74
N ALA A 98 5.81 -8.10 -16.35
CA ALA A 98 4.77 -8.61 -17.25
C ALA A 98 3.81 -7.49 -17.68
N PHE A 99 3.43 -6.64 -16.74
CA PHE A 99 2.59 -5.46 -16.94
C PHE A 99 3.27 -4.43 -17.86
N GLU A 100 4.54 -4.11 -17.62
CA GLU A 100 5.29 -3.17 -18.45
C GLU A 100 5.42 -3.68 -19.89
N LYS A 101 5.80 -4.95 -20.07
CA LYS A 101 5.84 -5.57 -21.39
C LYS A 101 4.49 -5.51 -22.11
N PHE A 102 3.39 -5.73 -21.40
CA PHE A 102 2.06 -5.64 -21.99
C PHE A 102 1.70 -4.20 -22.40
N GLN A 103 2.03 -3.21 -21.58
CA GLN A 103 1.87 -1.79 -21.92
C GLN A 103 2.68 -1.40 -23.17
N GLU A 104 3.90 -1.93 -23.31
CA GLU A 104 4.75 -1.75 -24.50
C GLU A 104 4.14 -2.38 -25.75
N GLU A 105 3.68 -3.63 -25.65
CA GLU A 105 3.01 -4.34 -26.75
C GLU A 105 1.76 -3.59 -27.25
N ARG A 106 1.03 -2.94 -26.33
CA ARG A 106 -0.16 -2.14 -26.63
C ARG A 106 0.15 -0.68 -26.96
N LYS A 107 1.43 -0.27 -26.92
CA LYS A 107 1.89 1.10 -27.23
C LYS A 107 1.18 2.16 -26.37
N ILE A 108 0.93 1.84 -25.10
CA ILE A 108 0.32 2.77 -24.15
C ILE A 108 1.28 3.93 -23.91
N ILE A 109 0.77 5.16 -24.07
CA ILE A 109 1.52 6.39 -23.85
C ILE A 109 1.48 6.76 -22.36
N ASP A 110 0.27 6.83 -21.79
CA ASP A 110 0.05 7.16 -20.37
C ASP A 110 0.09 5.91 -19.50
N ARG A 111 1.28 5.32 -19.35
CA ARG A 111 1.48 4.04 -18.64
C ARG A 111 1.21 4.16 -17.13
N PHE A 112 0.89 3.04 -16.51
CA PHE A 112 1.12 2.83 -15.08
C PHE A 112 2.62 2.63 -14.85
N ASN A 113 3.24 3.59 -14.17
CA ASN A 113 4.65 3.58 -13.77
C ASN A 113 4.85 4.25 -12.40
N ALA A 114 3.79 4.29 -11.58
CA ALA A 114 3.78 4.94 -10.27
C ALA A 114 4.39 4.04 -9.18
N VAL A 115 5.52 3.39 -9.47
CA VAL A 115 6.24 2.50 -8.54
C VAL A 115 7.74 2.76 -8.67
N PRO A 116 8.52 2.64 -7.59
CA PRO A 116 9.98 2.81 -7.68
C PRO A 116 10.58 1.71 -8.55
N LYS A 117 11.65 2.02 -9.29
CA LYS A 117 12.41 0.99 -9.99
C LYS A 117 13.02 0.02 -8.98
N CYS A 118 12.75 -1.27 -9.14
CA CYS A 118 13.48 -2.32 -8.42
C CYS A 118 14.75 -2.66 -9.19
N TYR A 119 15.91 -2.49 -8.54
CA TYR A 119 17.21 -2.84 -9.10
C TYR A 119 17.49 -4.33 -8.95
N ARG A 120 17.26 -4.87 -7.74
CA ARG A 120 17.53 -6.28 -7.42
C ARG A 120 16.84 -6.69 -6.12
N THR A 121 16.67 -7.98 -5.96
CA THR A 121 16.15 -8.64 -4.76
C THR A 121 17.19 -9.66 -4.28
N PHE A 122 17.23 -9.95 -2.98
CA PHE A 122 18.15 -10.94 -2.42
C PHE A 122 17.50 -11.76 -1.31
N LEU A 123 17.88 -13.04 -1.24
CA LEU A 123 17.61 -13.94 -0.10
C LEU A 123 16.13 -14.00 0.35
N SER A 124 15.18 -13.72 -0.55
CA SER A 124 13.74 -13.63 -0.25
C SER A 124 13.33 -12.56 0.78
N GLU A 125 14.24 -11.68 1.23
CA GLU A 125 14.01 -10.76 2.35
C GLU A 125 14.64 -9.37 2.17
N VAL A 126 15.25 -9.13 1.01
CA VAL A 126 15.90 -7.86 0.68
C VAL A 126 15.41 -7.37 -0.68
N ILE A 127 15.04 -6.09 -0.74
CA ILE A 127 14.61 -5.42 -1.96
C ILE A 127 15.41 -4.12 -2.10
N VAL A 128 16.14 -3.97 -3.21
CA VAL A 128 16.90 -2.76 -3.53
C VAL A 128 16.11 -1.95 -4.54
N LEU A 129 15.56 -0.85 -4.08
CA LEU A 129 14.71 0.07 -4.83
C LEU A 129 15.43 1.38 -5.14
N GLU A 130 14.93 2.09 -6.15
CA GLU A 130 15.24 3.49 -6.40
C GLU A 130 14.80 4.37 -5.23
N ASN A 131 15.69 5.26 -4.76
CA ASN A 131 15.34 6.24 -3.74
C ASN A 131 14.68 7.47 -4.37
N LEU A 132 13.35 7.50 -4.33
CA LEU A 132 12.56 8.60 -4.89
C LEU A 132 12.65 9.90 -4.08
N ARG A 133 13.15 9.89 -2.83
CA ARG A 133 13.31 11.12 -2.02
C ARG A 133 14.27 12.10 -2.68
N THR A 134 15.34 11.61 -3.32
CA THR A 134 16.32 12.47 -4.02
C THR A 134 15.77 13.07 -5.31
N GLN A 135 14.65 12.55 -5.81
CA GLN A 135 13.92 13.07 -6.96
C GLN A 135 12.82 14.07 -6.56
N GLY A 136 12.79 14.53 -5.31
CA GLY A 136 11.82 15.52 -4.83
C GLY A 136 10.45 14.94 -4.50
N TYR A 137 10.31 13.60 -4.42
CA TYR A 137 9.12 13.01 -3.81
C TYR A 137 9.12 13.24 -2.30
N LYS A 138 7.96 13.62 -1.75
CA LYS A 138 7.76 13.85 -0.32
C LYS A 138 6.60 13.02 0.19
N LEU A 139 6.72 12.56 1.44
CA LEU A 139 5.64 11.89 2.15
C LEU A 139 4.56 12.91 2.50
N HIS A 140 3.29 12.57 2.25
CA HIS A 140 2.18 13.40 2.69
C HIS A 140 1.98 13.25 4.21
N ASN A 141 1.58 14.32 4.89
CA ASN A 141 1.41 14.28 6.34
C ASN A 141 0.23 13.34 6.72
N LYS A 142 0.53 12.26 7.46
CA LYS A 142 -0.46 11.25 7.88
C LYS A 142 -1.60 11.77 8.76
N GLY A 143 -1.37 12.86 9.50
CA GLY A 143 -2.37 13.51 10.35
C GLY A 143 -3.34 14.42 9.59
N ILE A 144 -3.09 14.71 8.30
CA ILE A 144 -3.91 15.60 7.49
C ILE A 144 -4.65 14.77 6.42
N PRO A 145 -5.96 14.97 6.20
CA PRO A 145 -6.66 14.38 5.06
C PRO A 145 -6.11 14.87 3.72
N MET A 146 -6.11 14.00 2.71
CA MET A 146 -5.73 14.38 1.35
C MET A 146 -6.78 15.30 0.73
N ASN A 147 -6.32 16.32 0.00
CA ASN A 147 -7.21 17.14 -0.81
C ASN A 147 -7.67 16.39 -2.08
N LEU A 148 -8.59 16.97 -2.84
CA LEU A 148 -9.14 16.31 -4.04
C LEU A 148 -8.10 16.04 -5.13
N GLN A 149 -7.09 16.90 -5.29
CA GLN A 149 -6.05 16.68 -6.30
C GLN A 149 -5.19 15.46 -5.97
N HIS A 150 -4.86 15.25 -4.69
CA HIS A 150 -4.20 14.01 -4.25
C HIS A 150 -5.08 12.78 -4.48
N ILE A 151 -6.35 12.86 -4.05
CA ILE A 151 -7.30 11.75 -4.18
C ILE A 151 -7.47 11.35 -5.65
N GLU A 152 -7.72 12.31 -6.53
CA GLU A 152 -7.89 12.07 -7.97
C GLU A 152 -6.62 11.54 -8.63
N LEU A 153 -5.44 11.99 -8.20
CA LEU A 153 -4.16 11.50 -8.71
C LEU A 153 -3.93 10.03 -8.33
N VAL A 154 -4.19 9.66 -7.08
CA VAL A 154 -4.06 8.26 -6.62
C VAL A 154 -5.12 7.38 -7.28
N LEU A 155 -6.39 7.81 -7.30
CA LEU A 155 -7.46 7.06 -7.98
C LEU A 155 -7.19 6.87 -9.47
N SER A 156 -6.55 7.84 -10.13
CA SER A 156 -6.13 7.70 -11.53
C SER A 156 -5.05 6.63 -11.69
N ASN A 157 -4.10 6.52 -10.76
CA ASN A 157 -3.06 5.48 -10.83
C ASN A 157 -3.59 4.09 -10.47
N TYR A 158 -4.49 3.98 -9.48
CA TYR A 158 -5.20 2.72 -9.23
C TYR A 158 -6.06 2.31 -10.43
N ALA A 159 -6.76 3.26 -11.06
CA ALA A 159 -7.52 2.99 -12.27
C ALA A 159 -6.63 2.43 -13.40
N LYS A 160 -5.40 2.93 -13.55
CA LYS A 160 -4.44 2.37 -14.53
C LYS A 160 -4.00 0.95 -14.15
N LEU A 161 -3.60 0.73 -12.90
CA LEU A 161 -3.20 -0.59 -12.40
C LEU A 161 -4.31 -1.64 -12.60
N HIS A 162 -5.53 -1.32 -12.18
CA HIS A 162 -6.66 -2.25 -12.27
C HIS A 162 -7.08 -2.47 -13.72
N ALA A 163 -7.08 -1.43 -14.57
CA ALA A 163 -7.33 -1.59 -16.00
C ALA A 163 -6.29 -2.48 -16.68
N LEU A 164 -5.02 -2.37 -16.27
CA LEU A 164 -3.93 -3.19 -16.77
C LEU A 164 -4.15 -4.66 -16.38
N SER A 165 -4.52 -4.92 -15.13
CA SER A 165 -4.87 -6.27 -14.67
C SER A 165 -6.08 -6.84 -15.42
N PHE A 166 -7.15 -6.06 -15.63
CA PHE A 166 -8.31 -6.51 -16.39
C PHE A 166 -7.96 -6.83 -17.84
N ALA A 167 -7.27 -5.92 -18.53
CA ALA A 167 -6.91 -6.09 -19.93
C ALA A 167 -5.93 -7.25 -20.13
N PHE A 168 -4.98 -7.43 -19.21
CA PHE A 168 -4.06 -8.57 -19.23
C PHE A 168 -4.81 -9.89 -19.03
N ARG A 169 -5.75 -9.96 -18.08
CA ARG A 169 -6.59 -11.15 -17.85
C ARG A 169 -7.49 -11.47 -19.05
N ASP A 170 -8.12 -10.47 -19.63
CA ASP A 170 -9.02 -10.60 -20.79
C ASP A 170 -8.28 -11.11 -22.03
N GLN A 171 -7.07 -10.60 -22.28
CA GLN A 171 -6.35 -10.85 -23.53
C GLN A 171 -5.25 -11.94 -23.43
N LYS A 172 -4.76 -12.21 -22.23
CA LYS A 172 -3.67 -13.16 -21.94
C LYS A 172 -4.02 -14.06 -20.74
N ALA A 173 -5.24 -14.62 -20.74
CA ALA A 173 -5.78 -15.39 -19.61
C ALA A 173 -4.87 -16.52 -19.10
N GLU A 174 -4.21 -17.28 -19.99
CA GLU A 174 -3.28 -18.35 -19.59
C GLU A 174 -2.05 -17.79 -18.87
N GLU A 175 -1.41 -16.75 -19.43
CA GLU A 175 -0.28 -16.07 -18.79
C GLU A 175 -0.69 -15.46 -17.45
N TYR A 176 -1.88 -14.84 -17.38
CA TYR A 176 -2.43 -14.28 -16.14
C TYR A 176 -2.59 -15.37 -15.07
N ASN A 177 -3.23 -16.49 -15.41
CA ASN A 177 -3.46 -17.60 -14.48
C ASN A 177 -2.15 -18.21 -13.98
N ILE A 178 -1.12 -18.31 -14.83
CA ILE A 178 0.21 -18.77 -14.42
C ILE A 178 0.85 -17.75 -13.47
N LEU A 179 0.82 -16.47 -13.86
CA LEU A 179 1.38 -15.34 -13.12
C LEU A 179 0.73 -15.15 -11.75
N THR A 180 -0.50 -15.63 -11.58
CA THR A 180 -1.25 -15.47 -10.34
C THR A 180 -1.56 -16.79 -9.65
N SER A 181 -1.00 -17.90 -10.11
CA SER A 181 -1.18 -19.22 -9.50
C SER A 181 -0.71 -19.28 -8.04
N SER A 182 0.35 -18.53 -7.69
CA SER A 182 0.91 -18.39 -6.33
C SER A 182 0.39 -17.14 -5.59
N TYR A 183 -0.58 -16.42 -6.17
CA TYR A 183 -1.16 -15.23 -5.56
C TYR A 183 -2.16 -15.54 -4.43
N TYR A 184 -2.69 -16.77 -4.38
CA TYR A 184 -3.65 -17.20 -3.37
C TYR A 184 -3.01 -17.90 -2.15
N ARG A 185 -3.67 -17.72 -0.98
CA ARG A 185 -3.56 -18.44 0.33
C ARG A 185 -2.88 -17.73 1.51
N HIS A 186 -1.99 -16.76 1.31
CA HIS A 186 -1.25 -16.14 2.42
C HIS A 186 -2.05 -15.08 3.20
N SER A 187 -2.91 -14.31 2.52
CA SER A 187 -3.69 -13.24 3.18
C SER A 187 -4.70 -13.75 4.23
N ILE A 188 -5.26 -14.95 4.05
CA ILE A 188 -6.17 -15.56 5.02
C ILE A 188 -5.41 -15.88 6.32
N GLN A 189 -4.25 -16.51 6.20
CA GLN A 189 -3.41 -16.88 7.35
C GLN A 189 -2.92 -15.64 8.09
N MET A 190 -2.55 -14.59 7.36
CA MET A 190 -2.24 -13.29 7.93
C MET A 190 -3.40 -12.79 8.80
N ILE A 191 -4.62 -12.66 8.24
CA ILE A 191 -5.78 -12.15 8.97
C ILE A 191 -6.11 -13.01 10.20
N GLU A 192 -5.97 -14.33 10.10
CA GLU A 192 -6.16 -15.24 11.24
C GLU A 192 -5.16 -14.94 12.37
N GLN A 193 -3.88 -14.75 12.04
CA GLN A 193 -2.82 -14.42 13.00
C GLN A 193 -3.02 -13.05 13.67
N ILE A 194 -3.52 -12.06 12.94
CA ILE A 194 -3.76 -10.71 13.47
C ILE A 194 -5.21 -10.48 13.93
N SER A 195 -6.02 -11.53 14.04
CA SER A 195 -7.45 -11.43 14.39
C SER A 195 -7.71 -10.76 15.74
N GLU A 196 -6.80 -10.91 16.70
CA GLU A 196 -6.91 -10.26 18.01
C GLU A 196 -6.77 -8.74 17.94
N ILE A 197 -5.96 -8.23 16.98
CA ILE A 197 -5.82 -6.79 16.73
C ILE A 197 -7.18 -6.22 16.31
N PHE A 198 -7.89 -6.88 15.40
CA PHE A 198 -9.21 -6.46 14.96
C PHE A 198 -10.26 -6.50 16.09
N LYS A 199 -10.19 -7.49 17.00
CA LYS A 199 -11.10 -7.55 18.17
C LYS A 199 -10.85 -6.42 19.17
N ASN A 200 -9.58 -6.12 19.45
CA ASN A 200 -9.20 -5.03 20.33
C ASN A 200 -9.61 -3.69 19.74
N ALA A 201 -9.36 -3.49 18.44
CA ALA A 201 -9.82 -2.29 17.74
C ALA A 201 -11.34 -2.15 17.75
N LYS A 202 -12.11 -3.24 17.56
CA LYS A 202 -13.58 -3.19 17.69
C LYS A 202 -13.99 -2.59 19.03
N SER A 203 -13.37 -3.07 20.11
CA SER A 203 -13.67 -2.62 21.47
C SER A 203 -13.29 -1.15 21.69
N ASN A 204 -12.11 -0.73 21.18
CA ASN A 204 -11.62 0.64 21.29
C ASN A 204 -12.47 1.63 20.50
N VAL A 205 -12.84 1.32 19.26
CA VAL A 205 -13.72 2.18 18.44
C VAL A 205 -15.07 2.39 19.12
N VAL A 206 -15.69 1.33 19.63
CA VAL A 206 -16.96 1.43 20.38
C VAL A 206 -16.80 2.33 21.61
N LYS A 207 -15.71 2.15 22.38
CA LYS A 207 -15.41 2.99 23.54
C LYS A 207 -15.26 4.46 23.13
N HIS A 208 -14.45 4.75 22.12
CA HIS A 208 -14.19 6.10 21.64
C HIS A 208 -15.46 6.80 21.13
N LEU A 209 -16.33 6.10 20.40
CA LEU A 209 -17.61 6.63 19.94
C LEU A 209 -18.55 6.94 21.13
N ASN A 210 -18.58 6.09 22.15
CA ASN A 210 -19.38 6.33 23.35
C ASN A 210 -18.89 7.55 24.16
N GLU A 211 -17.58 7.73 24.27
CA GLU A 211 -16.97 8.87 24.98
C GLU A 211 -17.34 10.22 24.37
N VAL A 212 -17.55 10.27 23.05
CA VAL A 212 -18.00 11.46 22.32
C VAL A 212 -19.52 11.50 22.10
N SER A 213 -20.28 10.73 22.89
CA SER A 213 -21.75 10.67 22.85
C SER A 213 -22.34 10.26 21.49
N ARG A 214 -21.60 9.52 20.66
CA ARG A 214 -22.08 8.90 19.40
C ARG A 214 -22.46 7.43 19.60
N MET A 215 -23.33 7.17 20.60
CA MET A 215 -23.86 5.83 20.89
C MET A 215 -24.63 5.24 19.71
N ASP A 216 -25.23 6.10 18.87
CA ASP A 216 -25.89 5.72 17.62
C ASP A 216 -24.94 5.05 16.63
N LEU A 217 -23.73 5.58 16.47
CA LEU A 217 -22.69 5.00 15.61
C LEU A 217 -22.03 3.81 16.26
N ALA A 218 -21.82 3.84 17.58
CA ALA A 218 -21.22 2.73 18.30
C ALA A 218 -22.03 1.43 18.11
N GLU A 219 -23.36 1.52 18.13
CA GLU A 219 -24.23 0.35 17.93
C GLU A 219 -24.22 -0.14 16.48
N LYS A 220 -24.33 0.78 15.50
CA LYS A 220 -24.23 0.43 14.08
C LYS A 220 -22.89 -0.19 13.71
N TYR A 221 -21.80 0.32 14.28
CA TYR A 221 -20.45 -0.21 14.09
C TYR A 221 -20.34 -1.67 14.58
N LYS A 222 -20.91 -1.97 15.76
CA LYS A 222 -20.95 -3.36 16.28
C LYS A 222 -21.73 -4.27 15.36
N GLU A 223 -22.93 -3.85 14.96
CA GLU A 223 -23.81 -4.63 14.08
C GLU A 223 -23.12 -4.94 12.75
N VAL A 224 -22.46 -3.95 12.15
CA VAL A 224 -21.67 -4.12 10.93
C VAL A 224 -20.57 -5.17 11.13
N LEU A 225 -19.80 -5.09 12.21
CA LEU A 225 -18.72 -6.05 12.49
C LEU A 225 -19.20 -7.43 12.95
N GLU A 226 -20.46 -7.58 13.36
CA GLU A 226 -21.06 -8.88 13.70
C GLU A 226 -21.61 -9.60 12.48
N ASN A 227 -22.07 -8.84 11.49
CA ASN A 227 -22.66 -9.37 10.27
C ASN A 227 -21.65 -9.52 9.12
N ASN A 228 -20.40 -9.05 9.29
CA ASN A 228 -19.38 -9.09 8.25
C ASN A 228 -18.03 -9.56 8.80
N SER A 229 -17.25 -10.22 7.95
CA SER A 229 -15.95 -10.79 8.30
C SER A 229 -14.96 -10.55 7.15
N ILE A 230 -13.77 -10.03 7.49
CA ILE A 230 -12.68 -9.85 6.51
C ILE A 230 -12.31 -11.20 5.89
N LEU A 231 -12.33 -12.27 6.68
CA LEU A 231 -12.05 -13.62 6.19
C LEU A 231 -13.09 -14.08 5.16
N ASP A 232 -14.36 -13.71 5.33
CA ASP A 232 -15.40 -14.06 4.37
C ASP A 232 -15.21 -13.28 3.07
N ILE A 233 -14.83 -12.00 3.14
CA ILE A 233 -14.44 -11.21 1.97
C ILE A 233 -13.26 -11.85 1.23
N LEU A 234 -12.20 -12.23 1.94
CA LEU A 234 -11.01 -12.83 1.33
C LEU A 234 -11.24 -14.23 0.75
N LYS A 235 -12.21 -14.98 1.27
CA LYS A 235 -12.58 -16.32 0.79
C LYS A 235 -13.58 -16.30 -0.35
N ASP A 236 -14.21 -15.16 -0.61
CA ASP A 236 -15.24 -15.02 -1.62
C ASP A 236 -14.66 -15.16 -3.04
N GLU A 237 -15.41 -15.81 -3.92
CA GLU A 237 -15.05 -15.93 -5.33
C GLU A 237 -15.49 -14.67 -6.08
N VAL A 238 -14.51 -13.85 -6.46
CA VAL A 238 -14.76 -12.56 -7.12
C VAL A 238 -14.79 -12.72 -8.63
N GLU A 239 -15.88 -12.29 -9.26
CA GLU A 239 -16.02 -12.28 -10.73
C GLU A 239 -15.04 -11.29 -11.39
N HIS A 240 -15.05 -10.06 -10.89
CA HIS A 240 -14.28 -8.92 -11.40
C HIS A 240 -12.93 -8.78 -10.68
N VAL A 241 -12.09 -9.81 -10.79
CA VAL A 241 -10.80 -9.87 -10.12
C VAL A 241 -9.71 -9.08 -10.85
N VAL A 242 -8.92 -8.34 -10.06
CA VAL A 242 -7.68 -7.64 -10.44
C VAL A 242 -6.58 -7.94 -9.43
N ILE A 243 -5.33 -7.63 -9.78
CA ILE A 243 -4.23 -7.52 -8.81
C ILE A 243 -4.38 -6.19 -8.08
N THR A 244 -4.61 -6.26 -6.77
CA THR A 244 -4.78 -5.10 -5.86
C THR A 244 -3.48 -4.82 -5.12
N HIS A 245 -3.26 -3.58 -4.70
CA HIS A 245 -2.17 -3.17 -3.81
C HIS A 245 -2.35 -3.70 -2.39
N GLY A 246 -3.56 -3.60 -1.84
CA GLY A 246 -3.94 -4.11 -0.53
C GLY A 246 -3.62 -3.20 0.66
N ASP A 247 -2.56 -2.38 0.59
CA ASP A 247 -2.07 -1.58 1.73
C ASP A 247 -2.24 -0.06 1.55
N CYS A 248 -3.47 0.38 1.36
CA CYS A 248 -3.77 1.70 0.78
C CYS A 248 -3.82 2.86 1.80
N HIS A 249 -2.95 2.86 2.81
CA HIS A 249 -2.87 3.95 3.79
C HIS A 249 -1.90 5.06 3.37
N ASN A 250 -2.04 6.25 3.98
CA ASN A 250 -1.34 7.48 3.61
C ASN A 250 0.18 7.29 3.37
N ASN A 251 0.89 6.63 4.29
CA ASN A 251 2.35 6.49 4.20
C ASN A 251 2.86 5.69 2.99
N ASN A 252 2.00 4.93 2.31
CA ASN A 252 2.38 4.17 1.11
C ASN A 252 2.27 5.00 -0.17
N PHE A 253 2.00 6.30 -0.05
CA PHE A 253 2.01 7.25 -1.15
C PHE A 253 3.02 8.38 -0.90
N ILE A 254 3.95 8.55 -1.83
CA ILE A 254 4.83 9.73 -1.86
C ILE A 254 4.54 10.53 -3.14
N PHE A 255 4.63 11.85 -3.04
CA PHE A 255 4.17 12.78 -4.08
C PHE A 255 5.28 13.72 -4.54
N GLN A 256 5.30 14.03 -5.84
CA GLN A 256 5.98 15.22 -6.37
C GLN A 256 4.96 16.35 -6.50
N TYR A 257 5.41 17.58 -6.33
CA TYR A 257 4.56 18.78 -6.34
C TYR A 257 5.01 19.79 -7.39
N GLU A 258 4.06 20.53 -7.95
CA GLU A 258 4.36 21.66 -8.83
C GLU A 258 4.90 22.83 -8.00
N GLU A 259 6.06 23.36 -8.35
CA GLU A 259 6.68 24.53 -7.68
C GLU A 259 6.75 24.41 -6.14
N ASP A 260 6.89 23.19 -5.61
CA ASP A 260 6.86 22.86 -4.18
C ASP A 260 5.54 23.20 -3.44
N ASP A 261 4.44 23.46 -4.16
CA ASP A 261 3.11 23.60 -3.55
C ASP A 261 2.53 22.24 -3.20
N GLU A 262 2.61 21.88 -1.91
CA GLU A 262 2.07 20.64 -1.35
C GLU A 262 0.56 20.45 -1.52
N ARG A 263 -0.16 21.43 -2.09
CA ARG A 263 -1.57 21.26 -2.47
C ARG A 263 -1.74 20.73 -3.89
N ASN A 264 -0.75 20.90 -4.75
CA ASN A 264 -0.82 20.58 -6.18
C ASN A 264 0.13 19.41 -6.54
N PRO A 265 -0.23 18.16 -6.21
CA PRO A 265 0.58 17.00 -6.55
C PRO A 265 0.56 16.72 -8.05
N THR A 266 1.72 16.47 -8.63
CA THR A 266 1.90 16.21 -10.08
C THR A 266 2.17 14.75 -10.38
N LYS A 267 2.82 14.03 -9.46
CA LYS A 267 3.06 12.59 -9.55
C LYS A 267 2.91 11.94 -8.20
N VAL A 268 2.60 10.65 -8.21
CA VAL A 268 2.58 9.79 -7.03
C VAL A 268 3.44 8.56 -7.32
N ALA A 269 4.10 8.05 -6.29
CA ALA A 269 4.62 6.70 -6.29
C ALA A 269 3.97 5.92 -5.15
N ILE A 270 3.50 4.71 -5.48
CA ILE A 270 2.85 3.75 -4.60
C ILE A 270 3.92 2.78 -4.12
N LEU A 271 4.10 2.74 -2.81
CA LEU A 271 5.10 1.93 -2.12
C LEU A 271 4.45 0.72 -1.45
N ASP A 272 5.29 -0.21 -1.02
CA ASP A 272 4.94 -1.36 -0.17
C ASP A 272 3.82 -2.26 -0.72
N TRP A 273 4.21 -3.31 -1.46
CA TRP A 273 3.28 -4.23 -2.10
C TRP A 273 3.14 -5.56 -1.34
N GLN A 274 3.44 -5.56 -0.04
CA GLN A 274 3.55 -6.75 0.80
C GLN A 274 2.25 -7.55 0.97
N ILE A 275 1.09 -6.90 0.87
CA ILE A 275 -0.24 -7.54 0.98
C ILE A 275 -1.04 -7.48 -0.32
N SER A 276 -0.34 -7.35 -1.46
CA SER A 276 -0.95 -7.45 -2.78
C SER A 276 -1.62 -8.81 -2.97
N ILE A 277 -2.86 -8.80 -3.47
CA ILE A 277 -3.67 -10.01 -3.71
C ILE A 277 -4.48 -9.91 -4.99
N GLN A 278 -5.14 -11.00 -5.34
CA GLN A 278 -6.19 -11.01 -6.36
C GLN A 278 -7.55 -10.82 -5.72
N HIS A 279 -8.19 -9.68 -5.98
CA HIS A 279 -9.55 -9.42 -5.49
C HIS A 279 -10.26 -8.35 -6.32
N SER A 280 -11.43 -7.90 -5.87
CA SER A 280 -12.15 -6.77 -6.45
C SER A 280 -11.32 -5.48 -6.31
N PRO A 281 -11.33 -4.59 -7.33
CA PRO A 281 -10.66 -3.29 -7.23
C PRO A 281 -11.20 -2.42 -6.09
N VAL A 282 -12.39 -2.73 -5.57
CA VAL A 282 -12.99 -2.05 -4.43
C VAL A 282 -12.14 -2.16 -3.17
N MET A 283 -11.35 -3.23 -2.99
CA MET A 283 -10.49 -3.34 -1.81
C MET A 283 -9.53 -2.16 -1.69
N ASP A 284 -8.82 -1.83 -2.78
CA ASP A 284 -7.90 -0.69 -2.80
C ASP A 284 -8.64 0.64 -2.71
N VAL A 285 -9.69 0.82 -3.53
CA VAL A 285 -10.41 2.11 -3.61
C VAL A 285 -11.12 2.43 -2.28
N SER A 286 -11.73 1.44 -1.64
CA SER A 286 -12.40 1.64 -0.35
C SER A 286 -11.41 1.90 0.77
N TYR A 287 -10.34 1.12 0.87
CA TYR A 287 -9.34 1.33 1.90
C TYR A 287 -8.69 2.71 1.74
N PHE A 288 -8.25 3.06 0.53
CA PHE A 288 -7.71 4.37 0.22
C PHE A 288 -8.64 5.51 0.64
N LEU A 289 -9.88 5.51 0.15
CA LEU A 289 -10.81 6.61 0.39
C LEU A 289 -11.13 6.78 1.87
N TYR A 290 -11.41 5.69 2.60
CA TYR A 290 -11.64 5.80 4.04
C TYR A 290 -10.36 6.21 4.80
N ALA A 291 -9.19 5.81 4.32
CA ALA A 291 -7.90 6.13 4.94
C ALA A 291 -7.42 7.56 4.72
N VAL A 292 -7.88 8.27 3.68
CA VAL A 292 -7.31 9.60 3.37
C VAL A 292 -8.31 10.71 3.08
N ALA A 293 -9.56 10.40 2.69
CA ALA A 293 -10.44 11.43 2.14
C ALA A 293 -10.97 12.42 3.19
N GLY A 294 -11.12 11.98 4.46
CA GLY A 294 -11.63 12.81 5.56
C GLY A 294 -12.93 13.52 5.18
N GLU A 295 -12.94 14.85 5.25
CA GLU A 295 -14.09 15.67 4.88
C GLU A 295 -14.54 15.51 3.41
N ASN A 296 -13.72 14.95 2.52
CA ASN A 296 -14.12 14.69 1.13
C ASN A 296 -14.93 13.40 0.96
N LEU A 297 -15.16 12.60 2.01
CA LEU A 297 -15.92 11.34 1.93
C LEU A 297 -17.36 11.52 1.45
N TYR A 298 -18.00 12.68 1.70
CA TYR A 298 -19.34 12.94 1.14
C TYR A 298 -19.36 12.94 -0.39
N LYS A 299 -18.21 13.13 -1.05
CA LYS A 299 -18.05 13.06 -2.51
C LYS A 299 -17.85 11.64 -3.03
N LEU A 300 -17.91 10.63 -2.17
CA LEU A 300 -17.71 9.23 -2.54
C LEU A 300 -18.43 8.81 -3.83
N PRO A 301 -19.72 9.13 -4.07
CA PRO A 301 -20.38 8.77 -5.32
C PRO A 301 -19.71 9.34 -6.57
N ASP A 302 -19.19 10.57 -6.50
CA ASP A 302 -18.51 11.22 -7.61
C ASP A 302 -17.07 10.73 -7.77
N LEU A 303 -16.38 10.42 -6.67
CA LEU A 303 -15.06 9.80 -6.69
C LEU A 303 -15.10 8.39 -7.31
N LEU A 304 -16.16 7.60 -7.05
CA LEU A 304 -16.35 6.30 -7.69
C LEU A 304 -16.62 6.43 -9.18
N LYS A 305 -17.43 7.41 -9.61
CA LYS A 305 -17.63 7.70 -11.05
C LYS A 305 -16.33 8.15 -11.71
N PHE A 306 -15.55 9.00 -11.04
CA PHE A 306 -14.25 9.46 -11.52
C PHE A 306 -13.31 8.26 -11.72
N TYR A 307 -13.15 7.43 -10.69
CA TYR A 307 -12.34 6.21 -10.74
C TYR A 307 -12.80 5.28 -11.89
N HIS A 308 -14.09 4.97 -11.98
CA HIS A 308 -14.62 4.08 -13.01
C HIS A 308 -14.44 4.63 -14.44
N SER A 309 -14.62 5.95 -14.61
CA SER A 309 -14.37 6.60 -15.90
C SER A 309 -12.90 6.48 -16.30
N ARG A 310 -11.95 6.64 -15.36
CA ARG A 310 -10.51 6.45 -15.65
C ARG A 310 -10.20 5.00 -15.97
N LEU A 311 -10.74 4.07 -15.18
CA LEU A 311 -10.56 2.63 -15.34
C LEU A 311 -11.01 2.16 -16.73
N THR A 312 -12.23 2.51 -17.12
CA THR A 312 -12.82 2.11 -18.41
C THR A 312 -12.09 2.73 -19.59
N ASN A 313 -11.66 3.99 -19.50
CA ASN A 313 -10.90 4.64 -20.57
C ASN A 313 -9.52 4.00 -20.75
N HIS A 314 -8.80 3.72 -19.66
CA HIS A 314 -7.48 3.12 -19.75
C HIS A 314 -7.53 1.66 -20.27
N ALA A 315 -8.50 0.87 -19.81
CA ALA A 315 -8.69 -0.49 -20.35
C ALA A 315 -9.01 -0.48 -21.85
N LYS A 316 -9.80 0.50 -22.30
CA LYS A 316 -10.13 0.69 -23.71
C LYS A 316 -8.90 1.03 -24.56
N GLU A 317 -7.96 1.82 -24.04
CA GLU A 317 -6.69 2.10 -24.71
C GLU A 317 -5.86 0.83 -24.94
N MET A 318 -5.98 -0.16 -24.04
CA MET A 318 -5.36 -1.48 -24.17
C MET A 318 -6.18 -2.47 -25.01
N GLY A 319 -7.38 -2.10 -25.46
CA GLY A 319 -8.24 -2.93 -26.31
C GLY A 319 -9.31 -3.75 -25.57
N THR A 320 -9.54 -3.51 -24.28
CA THR A 320 -10.57 -4.20 -23.48
C THR A 320 -11.72 -3.26 -23.14
N ASP A 321 -12.97 -3.67 -23.42
CA ASP A 321 -14.15 -2.86 -23.13
C ASP A 321 -14.74 -3.20 -21.75
N LEU A 322 -14.34 -2.44 -20.73
CA LEU A 322 -14.89 -2.63 -19.39
C LEU A 322 -16.33 -2.17 -19.22
N ARG A 323 -16.95 -1.50 -20.20
CA ARG A 323 -18.37 -1.13 -20.08
C ARG A 323 -19.28 -2.34 -20.18
N THR A 324 -18.80 -3.43 -20.77
CA THR A 324 -19.50 -4.71 -20.83
C THR A 324 -19.01 -5.67 -19.75
N ILE A 325 -17.71 -5.70 -19.46
CA ILE A 325 -17.10 -6.63 -18.49
C ILE A 325 -17.29 -6.17 -17.04
N TYR A 326 -17.20 -4.86 -16.77
CA TYR A 326 -17.30 -4.29 -15.42
C TYR A 326 -17.98 -2.92 -15.45
N PRO A 327 -19.29 -2.86 -15.79
CA PRO A 327 -20.03 -1.60 -15.83
C PRO A 327 -20.07 -0.93 -14.45
N PHE A 328 -20.42 0.36 -14.42
CA PHE A 328 -20.48 1.12 -13.16
C PHE A 328 -21.42 0.48 -12.13
N THR A 329 -22.49 -0.17 -12.58
CA THR A 329 -23.40 -0.93 -11.71
C THR A 329 -22.69 -2.07 -10.98
N SER A 330 -21.80 -2.81 -11.66
CA SER A 330 -20.99 -3.87 -11.05
C SER A 330 -19.98 -3.30 -10.05
N LEU A 331 -19.40 -2.12 -10.31
CA LEU A 331 -18.58 -1.44 -9.31
C LEU A 331 -19.39 -1.09 -8.05
N ILE A 332 -20.64 -0.65 -8.19
CA ILE A 332 -21.50 -0.35 -7.03
C ILE A 332 -21.92 -1.61 -6.28
N GLU A 333 -22.20 -2.71 -6.98
CA GLU A 333 -22.47 -4.01 -6.38
C GLU A 333 -21.27 -4.54 -5.59
N ASP A 334 -20.08 -4.51 -6.22
CA ASP A 334 -18.82 -4.82 -5.56
C ASP A 334 -18.55 -3.87 -4.39
N TRP A 335 -18.88 -2.57 -4.50
CA TRP A 335 -18.70 -1.61 -3.41
C TRP A 335 -19.49 -2.02 -2.17
N ARG A 336 -20.76 -2.37 -2.34
CA ARG A 336 -21.63 -2.83 -1.24
C ARG A 336 -21.09 -4.08 -0.56
N LYS A 337 -20.46 -4.97 -1.32
CA LYS A 337 -19.95 -6.24 -0.80
C LYS A 337 -18.56 -6.10 -0.18
N TYR A 338 -17.63 -5.46 -0.88
CA TYR A 338 -16.20 -5.53 -0.58
C TYR A 338 -15.64 -4.27 0.11
N SER A 339 -16.39 -3.15 0.17
CA SER A 339 -15.92 -1.96 0.89
C SER A 339 -15.79 -2.16 2.40
N PHE A 340 -16.40 -3.22 2.94
CA PHE A 340 -16.18 -3.68 4.31
C PHE A 340 -14.69 -3.92 4.61
N TYR A 341 -13.93 -4.42 3.64
CA TYR A 341 -12.49 -4.66 3.80
C TYR A 341 -11.77 -3.37 4.19
N GLY A 342 -11.92 -2.32 3.37
CA GLY A 342 -11.27 -1.04 3.61
C GLY A 342 -11.76 -0.38 4.89
N PHE A 343 -13.06 -0.49 5.18
CA PHE A 343 -13.66 0.02 6.42
C PHE A 343 -13.05 -0.66 7.66
N ALA A 344 -13.03 -1.99 7.71
CA ALA A 344 -12.55 -2.73 8.87
C ALA A 344 -11.04 -2.55 9.08
N PHE A 345 -10.26 -2.47 8.00
CA PHE A 345 -8.82 -2.19 8.07
C PHE A 345 -8.54 -0.80 8.63
N ILE A 346 -9.13 0.25 8.07
CA ILE A 346 -8.83 1.60 8.56
C ILE A 346 -9.32 1.78 10.00
N THR A 347 -10.49 1.26 10.39
CA THR A 347 -10.95 1.40 11.78
C THR A 347 -10.07 0.62 12.76
N ALA A 348 -9.40 -0.44 12.29
CA ALA A 348 -8.44 -1.19 13.09
C ALA A 348 -7.10 -0.47 13.27
N PHE A 349 -6.67 0.32 12.28
CA PHE A 349 -5.33 0.91 12.24
C PHE A 349 -5.30 2.44 12.19
N LEU A 350 -6.44 3.13 12.29
CA LEU A 350 -6.51 4.59 12.20
C LEU A 350 -5.61 5.27 13.24
N GLU A 351 -5.53 4.72 14.44
CA GLU A 351 -4.70 5.24 15.54
C GLU A 351 -3.24 5.40 15.14
N ILE A 352 -2.70 4.54 14.26
CA ILE A 352 -1.32 4.61 13.77
C ILE A 352 -1.02 5.95 13.07
N SER A 353 -2.04 6.54 12.43
CA SER A 353 -1.90 7.84 11.75
C SER A 353 -1.70 8.99 12.74
N PHE A 354 -2.00 8.77 14.03
CA PHE A 354 -2.00 9.78 15.09
C PHE A 354 -0.99 9.49 16.20
N VAL A 355 -0.04 8.59 15.97
CA VAL A 355 1.01 8.24 16.93
C VAL A 355 2.35 8.77 16.42
N THR A 356 3.09 9.45 17.28
CA THR A 356 4.45 9.96 17.00
C THR A 356 5.52 8.90 17.11
N GLU A 357 6.71 9.25 16.63
CA GLU A 357 7.90 8.40 16.79
C GLU A 357 8.22 8.09 18.24
N GLU A 358 8.06 9.07 19.14
CA GLU A 358 8.35 8.91 20.56
C GLU A 358 7.39 7.94 21.26
N GLU A 359 6.12 7.96 20.85
CA GLU A 359 5.04 7.14 21.41
C GLU A 359 4.87 5.81 20.66
N THR A 360 5.64 5.58 19.60
CA THR A 360 5.66 4.30 18.88
C THR A 360 6.45 3.28 19.69
N PRO A 361 5.85 2.11 20.01
CA PRO A 361 6.55 1.08 20.77
C PRO A 361 7.86 0.70 20.10
N ASN A 362 8.95 0.69 20.88
CA ASN A 362 10.23 0.19 20.42
C ASN A 362 10.15 -1.33 20.24
N LEU A 363 10.53 -1.83 19.07
CA LEU A 363 10.50 -3.26 18.75
C LEU A 363 11.34 -4.12 19.71
N ASP A 364 12.36 -3.53 20.33
CA ASP A 364 13.19 -4.24 21.32
C ASP A 364 12.49 -4.43 22.68
N ASP A 365 11.45 -3.63 22.95
CA ASP A 365 10.79 -3.57 24.26
C ASP A 365 9.42 -4.30 24.28
N ILE A 366 8.89 -4.68 23.11
CA ILE A 366 7.62 -5.42 23.02
C ILE A 366 7.81 -6.89 23.43
N LYS A 367 6.79 -7.47 24.08
CA LYS A 367 6.78 -8.92 24.42
C LYS A 367 5.93 -9.75 23.48
N ASP A 368 5.05 -9.08 22.73
CA ASP A 368 4.16 -9.67 21.76
C ASP A 368 3.80 -8.64 20.69
N PHE A 369 3.61 -9.08 19.45
CA PHE A 369 3.25 -8.22 18.32
C PHE A 369 1.98 -7.40 18.57
N THR A 370 0.99 -7.93 19.29
CA THR A 370 -0.25 -7.17 19.55
C THR A 370 0.00 -5.91 20.39
N GLN A 371 1.04 -5.90 21.24
CA GLN A 371 1.44 -4.72 22.03
C GLN A 371 1.89 -3.57 21.15
N MET A 372 2.33 -3.85 19.91
CA MET A 372 2.60 -2.79 18.97
C MET A 372 1.34 -1.97 18.69
N PHE A 373 0.13 -2.52 18.80
CA PHE A 373 -1.13 -1.90 18.41
C PHE A 373 -2.06 -1.55 19.59
N CYS A 374 -1.60 -1.75 20.83
CA CYS A 374 -2.37 -1.48 22.04
C CYS A 374 -1.84 -0.26 22.79
N ASP A 375 -2.73 0.40 23.56
CA ASP A 375 -2.40 1.46 24.53
C ASP A 375 -1.54 2.62 24.01
N ARG A 376 -1.65 2.92 22.70
CA ARG A 376 -0.91 4.02 22.09
C ARG A 376 -1.48 5.36 22.51
N LYS A 377 -0.60 6.31 22.81
CA LYS A 377 -1.03 7.69 23.03
C LYS A 377 -1.35 8.35 21.69
N ILE A 378 -2.62 8.65 21.50
CA ILE A 378 -3.13 9.34 20.31
C ILE A 378 -2.83 10.84 20.45
N GLU A 379 -2.00 11.35 19.57
CA GLU A 379 -1.83 12.78 19.39
C GLU A 379 -3.00 13.39 18.64
N ASN A 380 -3.33 14.63 18.98
CA ASN A 380 -4.48 15.33 18.39
C ASN A 380 -5.75 14.47 18.41
N ARG A 381 -6.10 14.00 19.62
CA ARG A 381 -7.23 13.08 19.85
C ARG A 381 -8.55 13.57 19.24
N ASP A 382 -8.76 14.88 19.20
CA ASP A 382 -9.96 15.47 18.62
C ASP A 382 -10.03 15.22 17.10
N GLU A 383 -8.92 15.35 16.38
CA GLU A 383 -8.87 15.06 14.94
C GLU A 383 -9.00 13.56 14.67
N TYR A 384 -8.37 12.70 15.50
CA TYR A 384 -8.59 11.25 15.42
C TYR A 384 -10.07 10.89 15.57
N LEU A 385 -10.74 11.41 16.60
CA LEU A 385 -12.16 11.14 16.86
C LEU A 385 -13.04 11.66 15.73
N LYS A 386 -12.74 12.86 15.21
CA LYS A 386 -13.43 13.43 14.06
C LYS A 386 -13.35 12.51 12.86
N ARG A 387 -12.15 12.05 12.48
CA ARG A 387 -11.96 11.12 11.36
C ARG A 387 -12.64 9.77 11.60
N LEU A 388 -12.56 9.24 12.82
CA LEU A 388 -13.25 8.00 13.17
C LEU A 388 -14.76 8.12 12.97
N ILE A 389 -15.35 9.23 13.44
CA ILE A 389 -16.77 9.52 13.25
C ILE A 389 -17.10 9.63 11.77
N GLU A 390 -16.32 10.38 10.98
CA GLU A 390 -16.55 10.54 9.54
C GLU A 390 -16.56 9.19 8.80
N ILE A 391 -15.60 8.30 9.10
CA ILE A 391 -15.52 6.97 8.49
C ILE A 391 -16.73 6.10 8.88
N VAL A 392 -17.05 6.03 10.17
CA VAL A 392 -18.14 5.20 10.68
C VAL A 392 -19.50 5.71 10.21
N ASP A 393 -19.72 7.03 10.22
CA ASP A 393 -20.94 7.66 9.74
C ASP A 393 -21.12 7.44 8.24
N GLN A 394 -20.07 7.64 7.44
CA GLN A 394 -20.10 7.40 5.99
C GLN A 394 -20.46 5.95 5.67
N TYR A 395 -19.81 4.98 6.32
CA TYR A 395 -20.06 3.56 6.05
C TYR A 395 -21.45 3.12 6.55
N CYS A 396 -21.87 3.53 7.74
CA CYS A 396 -23.11 3.03 8.34
C CYS A 396 -24.38 3.76 7.85
N ASN A 397 -24.27 5.02 7.43
CA ASN A 397 -25.44 5.85 7.10
C ASN A 397 -25.51 6.27 5.63
N HIS A 398 -24.40 6.23 4.91
CA HIS A 398 -24.28 6.78 3.55
C HIS A 398 -23.72 5.77 2.54
N GLN A 399 -24.00 4.48 2.74
CA GLN A 399 -23.71 3.44 1.75
C GLN A 399 -24.45 3.72 0.43
N ILE A 400 -23.75 3.49 -0.67
CA ILE A 400 -24.20 3.74 -2.05
C ILE A 400 -24.88 2.51 -2.63
#